data_AF-A0A2P8C7T7-F1
#
_entry.id   AF-A0A2P8C7T7-F1
#
_cell.length_a   1.000
_cell.length_b   1.000
_cell.length_c   1.000
_cell.angle_alpha   90.00
_cell.angle_beta   90.00
_cell.angle_gamma   90.00
#
_symmetry.space_group_name_H-M   'P 1'
#
loop_
_entity.id
_entity.type
_entity.pdbx_description
1 polymer ?
#
loop_
_entity_poly.entity_id
_entity_poly.type
_entity_poly.pdbx_seq_one_letter_code
_entity_poly.pdbx_strand_id
1 'polypeptide(L)'
;MMIVKKKYLMLMAITIVGFGIQRCVEPFNPPVTNYNDLLVISGTLTDEPGTQTITVSRTTPYTDSTYVPENGCSVTVVDDKGNIISYTGKGEGKYVANITSGDLGYGTSYMLRVIDNKGDVYESDYQTLQPAPPIDSLTASYQSKSTAENPDGLKGYQFYVNTSDPSGKTQYYRWSMQETWEYHSPYTVAAMWDGTLHLNYHFENNRTTCWMTKEVPGIYTATTRDLAEDVLKNYKLNYVSTQSDRLMWRYSLLVREYSLSAEAYEFWNGLEKQTQQTGGLFESQPYMIRGNLTCVSKPGKVVLGYFSASGVSKKRIFVGPAPDPVREIFCSSDTIKSIRDDLMPYPSSSYPVYMYNFILPSGAIVKVASNQQCFDCLKRGGTNVRPSYWQ
;
A
#
# COMPACT_ATOMS: atom_id res chain seq x y z
N MET A 1 -25.06 -70.94 -8.22
CA MET A 1 -23.72 -70.58 -7.68
C MET A 1 -22.87 -69.67 -8.58
N MET A 2 -23.27 -69.34 -9.82
CA MET A 2 -22.49 -68.49 -10.75
C MET A 2 -22.78 -66.98 -10.65
N ILE A 3 -23.99 -66.57 -10.21
CA ILE A 3 -24.40 -65.16 -10.18
C ILE A 3 -23.75 -64.39 -9.02
N VAL A 4 -23.46 -65.07 -7.90
CA VAL A 4 -22.82 -64.46 -6.72
C VAL A 4 -21.37 -64.08 -7.03
N LYS A 5 -20.62 -64.92 -7.76
CA LYS A 5 -19.21 -64.66 -8.13
C LYS A 5 -19.04 -63.40 -9.00
N LYS A 6 -20.00 -63.10 -9.90
CA LYS A 6 -19.96 -61.87 -10.73
C LYS A 6 -20.17 -60.59 -9.91
N LYS A 7 -21.03 -60.61 -8.90
CA LYS A 7 -21.24 -59.45 -8.00
C LYS A 7 -20.01 -59.15 -7.16
N TYR A 8 -19.32 -60.17 -6.65
CA TYR A 8 -18.07 -59.97 -5.89
C TYR A 8 -16.92 -59.51 -6.78
N LEU A 9 -16.79 -60.03 -8.02
CA LEU A 9 -15.76 -59.56 -8.96
C LEU A 9 -15.98 -58.09 -9.37
N MET A 10 -17.24 -57.69 -9.54
CA MET A 10 -17.62 -56.31 -9.88
C MET A 10 -17.42 -55.36 -8.70
N LEU A 11 -17.74 -55.80 -7.46
CA LEU A 11 -17.43 -55.02 -6.25
C LEU A 11 -15.92 -54.83 -6.10
N MET A 12 -15.12 -55.89 -6.30
CA MET A 12 -13.66 -55.84 -6.18
C MET A 12 -13.05 -54.87 -7.19
N ALA A 13 -13.53 -54.89 -8.44
CA ALA A 13 -13.13 -53.94 -9.48
C ALA A 13 -13.50 -52.49 -9.14
N ILE A 14 -14.68 -52.25 -8.53
CA ILE A 14 -15.10 -50.91 -8.11
C ILE A 14 -14.25 -50.39 -6.94
N THR A 15 -13.86 -51.24 -5.99
CA THR A 15 -12.91 -50.85 -4.91
C THR A 15 -11.49 -50.58 -5.42
N ILE A 16 -11.02 -51.31 -6.44
CA ILE A 16 -9.68 -51.11 -7.04
C ILE A 16 -9.65 -49.82 -7.87
N VAL A 17 -10.73 -49.49 -8.57
CA VAL A 17 -10.86 -48.21 -9.30
C VAL A 17 -11.03 -47.02 -8.34
N GLY A 18 -11.66 -47.22 -7.17
CA GLY A 18 -11.81 -46.19 -6.13
C GLY A 18 -10.51 -45.77 -5.44
N PHE A 19 -9.50 -46.63 -5.38
CA PHE A 19 -8.19 -46.32 -4.78
C PHE A 19 -7.22 -45.61 -5.75
N GLY A 20 -7.50 -45.60 -7.05
CA GLY A 20 -6.62 -45.02 -8.08
C GLY A 20 -6.73 -43.50 -8.25
N ILE A 21 -7.61 -42.82 -7.51
CA ILE A 21 -7.88 -41.38 -7.67
C ILE A 21 -7.27 -40.51 -6.56
N GLN A 22 -6.42 -41.06 -5.69
CA GLN A 22 -5.61 -40.25 -4.79
C GLN A 22 -4.45 -39.61 -5.57
N ARG A 23 -4.77 -38.60 -6.37
CA ARG A 23 -3.78 -37.66 -6.91
C ARG A 23 -3.38 -36.73 -5.77
N CYS A 24 -2.48 -37.19 -4.91
CA CYS A 24 -1.65 -36.28 -4.14
C CYS A 24 -0.85 -35.48 -5.16
N VAL A 25 -1.18 -34.21 -5.32
CA VAL A 25 -0.30 -33.25 -5.98
C VAL A 25 0.90 -33.12 -5.04
N GLU A 26 2.03 -33.70 -5.41
CA GLU A 26 3.27 -33.44 -4.69
C GLU A 26 3.59 -31.96 -4.87
N PRO A 27 3.68 -31.18 -3.78
CA PRO A 27 4.07 -29.78 -3.89
C PRO A 27 5.47 -29.74 -4.50
N PHE A 28 5.57 -29.13 -5.68
CA PHE A 28 6.84 -28.85 -6.32
C PHE A 28 7.62 -27.89 -5.41
N ASN A 29 8.63 -28.42 -4.72
CA ASN A 29 9.60 -27.61 -3.99
C ASN A 29 10.78 -27.34 -4.93
N PRO A 30 10.82 -26.20 -5.63
CA PRO A 30 12.00 -25.86 -6.42
C PRO A 30 13.22 -25.86 -5.48
N PRO A 31 14.36 -26.44 -5.89
CA PRO A 31 15.60 -26.30 -5.14
C PRO A 31 16.01 -24.82 -5.20
N VAL A 32 15.65 -24.07 -4.16
CA VAL A 32 15.99 -22.65 -4.04
C VAL A 32 17.45 -22.57 -3.59
N THR A 33 18.35 -22.28 -4.51
CA THR A 33 19.76 -22.02 -4.21
C THR A 33 19.89 -20.74 -3.37
N ASN A 34 20.09 -20.90 -2.04
CA ASN A 34 20.58 -19.92 -1.06
C ASN A 34 20.25 -18.43 -1.29
N TYR A 35 18.96 -18.07 -1.33
CA TYR A 35 18.48 -16.68 -1.24
C TYR A 35 18.06 -16.27 0.18
N ASN A 36 18.38 -17.09 1.18
CA ASN A 36 18.10 -16.81 2.59
C ASN A 36 19.17 -15.85 3.14
N ASP A 37 18.77 -14.86 3.95
CA ASP A 37 19.68 -13.90 4.60
C ASP A 37 20.46 -12.97 3.63
N LEU A 38 19.86 -12.59 2.51
CA LEU A 38 20.39 -11.55 1.64
C LEU A 38 20.01 -10.17 2.16
N LEU A 39 20.94 -9.23 2.07
CA LEU A 39 20.67 -7.84 2.40
C LEU A 39 19.81 -7.20 1.29
N VAL A 40 18.77 -6.47 1.69
CA VAL A 40 17.89 -5.71 0.81
C VAL A 40 17.99 -4.24 1.20
N ILE A 41 18.51 -3.41 0.30
CA ILE A 41 18.66 -1.97 0.52
C ILE A 41 17.81 -1.23 -0.51
N SER A 42 16.91 -0.35 -0.05
CA SER A 42 16.10 0.45 -0.96
C SER A 42 15.95 1.88 -0.46
N GLY A 43 16.02 2.82 -1.39
CA GLY A 43 15.72 4.21 -1.10
C GLY A 43 15.75 5.09 -2.35
N THR A 44 15.00 6.19 -2.28
CA THR A 44 14.98 7.20 -3.32
C THR A 44 15.35 8.54 -2.68
N LEU A 45 16.46 9.12 -3.12
CA LEU A 45 16.84 10.49 -2.80
C LEU A 45 16.07 11.45 -3.70
N THR A 46 15.34 12.41 -3.12
CA THR A 46 14.58 13.40 -3.90
C THR A 46 15.02 14.83 -3.60
N ASP A 47 14.75 15.73 -4.54
CA ASP A 47 14.96 17.18 -4.40
C ASP A 47 13.96 17.87 -3.45
N GLU A 48 13.07 17.11 -2.81
CA GLU A 48 12.17 17.66 -1.80
C GLU A 48 12.86 17.83 -0.44
N PRO A 49 12.72 19.01 0.18
CA PRO A 49 13.20 19.22 1.53
C PRO A 49 12.37 18.40 2.53
N GLY A 50 13.03 17.95 3.59
CA GLY A 50 12.44 17.19 4.68
C GLY A 50 13.15 15.87 4.92
N THR A 51 12.46 14.98 5.63
CA THR A 51 13.02 13.69 6.03
C THR A 51 12.99 12.69 4.87
N GLN A 52 14.18 12.29 4.41
CA GLN A 52 14.40 11.23 3.43
C GLN A 52 14.75 9.94 4.15
N THR A 53 14.32 8.79 3.62
CA THR A 53 14.48 7.48 4.27
C THR A 53 15.13 6.46 3.34
N ILE A 54 16.14 5.77 3.85
CA ILE A 54 16.70 4.53 3.28
C ILE A 54 16.26 3.37 4.17
N THR A 55 15.81 2.28 3.54
CA THR A 55 15.41 1.06 4.24
C THR A 55 16.43 -0.04 4.01
N VAL A 56 16.84 -0.71 5.08
CA VAL A 56 17.75 -1.87 5.06
C VAL A 56 17.07 -3.02 5.80
N SER A 57 16.97 -4.15 5.12
CA SER A 57 16.31 -5.36 5.63
C SER A 57 16.99 -6.62 5.11
N ARG A 58 16.52 -7.80 5.53
CA ARG A 58 17.03 -9.10 5.10
C ARG A 58 15.92 -9.96 4.52
N THR A 59 16.25 -10.78 3.54
CA THR A 59 15.32 -11.77 2.98
C THR A 59 15.08 -12.90 3.97
N THR A 60 13.83 -13.35 4.04
CA THR A 60 13.42 -14.56 4.75
C THR A 60 13.26 -15.73 3.78
N PRO A 61 13.33 -16.98 4.28
CA PRO A 61 12.93 -18.14 3.50
C PRO A 61 11.48 -17.99 3.01
N TYR A 62 11.15 -18.57 1.85
CA TYR A 62 9.79 -18.50 1.27
C TYR A 62 8.68 -18.97 2.23
N THR A 63 9.00 -19.86 3.18
CA THR A 63 8.05 -20.35 4.19
C THR A 63 7.69 -19.32 5.27
N ASP A 64 8.38 -18.18 5.30
CA ASP A 64 8.24 -17.14 6.32
C ASP A 64 8.07 -15.76 5.66
N SER A 65 6.92 -15.12 5.89
CA SER A 65 6.58 -13.82 5.34
C SER A 65 6.90 -12.65 6.29
N THR A 66 7.65 -12.90 7.38
CA THR A 66 8.02 -11.84 8.31
C THR A 66 9.03 -10.86 7.71
N TYR A 67 8.77 -9.57 7.90
CA TYR A 67 9.73 -8.53 7.57
C TYR A 67 10.86 -8.52 8.60
N VAL A 68 12.11 -8.70 8.14
CA VAL A 68 13.30 -8.73 9.00
C VAL A 68 14.12 -7.46 8.79
N PRO A 69 14.01 -6.45 9.69
CA PRO A 69 14.77 -5.22 9.58
C PRO A 69 16.24 -5.41 9.97
N GLU A 70 17.15 -4.73 9.26
CA GLU A 70 18.57 -4.65 9.65
C GLU A 70 18.85 -3.30 10.30
N ASN A 71 18.99 -3.30 11.63
CA ASN A 71 19.35 -2.12 12.42
C ASN A 71 20.86 -2.10 12.72
N GLY A 72 21.43 -0.91 12.94
CA GLY A 72 22.85 -0.76 13.34
C GLY A 72 23.83 -0.52 12.19
N CYS A 73 23.37 -0.49 10.94
CA CYS A 73 24.22 -0.16 9.78
C CYS A 73 24.71 1.28 9.80
N SER A 74 25.88 1.52 9.21
CA SER A 74 26.30 2.87 8.82
C SER A 74 25.77 3.15 7.41
N VAL A 75 24.90 4.15 7.27
CA VAL A 75 24.26 4.49 5.99
C VAL A 75 24.62 5.93 5.61
N THR A 76 25.23 6.11 4.45
CA THR A 76 25.66 7.42 3.94
C THR A 76 25.36 7.54 2.46
N VAL A 77 24.97 8.73 2.01
CA VAL A 77 24.95 9.09 0.58
C VAL A 77 26.14 9.99 0.31
N VAL A 78 26.89 9.68 -0.75
CA VAL A 78 28.07 10.43 -1.18
C VAL A 78 27.79 11.02 -2.55
N ASP A 79 28.09 12.29 -2.76
CA ASP A 79 27.99 12.92 -4.08
C ASP A 79 29.30 12.82 -4.87
N ASP A 80 29.25 13.13 -6.17
CA ASP A 80 30.41 13.13 -7.08
C ASP A 80 31.47 14.21 -6.76
N LYS A 81 31.24 15.07 -5.77
CA LYS A 81 32.18 16.07 -5.24
C LYS A 81 32.80 15.65 -3.91
N GLY A 82 32.40 14.49 -3.36
CA GLY A 82 32.88 13.95 -2.09
C GLY A 82 32.15 14.47 -0.85
N ASN A 83 31.03 15.19 -1.00
CA ASN A 83 30.18 15.56 0.12
C ASN A 83 29.43 14.33 0.64
N ILE A 84 29.24 14.25 1.95
CA ILE A 84 28.65 13.09 2.62
C ILE A 84 27.42 13.50 3.40
N ILE A 85 26.30 12.85 3.10
CA ILE A 85 25.04 12.95 3.85
C ILE A 85 24.88 11.69 4.69
N SER A 86 24.97 11.84 6.01
CA SER A 86 24.82 10.73 6.95
C SER A 86 23.35 10.49 7.32
N TYR A 87 22.93 9.23 7.30
CA TYR A 87 21.59 8.82 7.71
C TYR A 87 21.62 8.20 9.11
N THR A 88 20.67 8.58 9.96
CA THR A 88 20.55 8.11 11.33
C THR A 88 19.48 7.03 11.45
N GLY A 89 19.81 5.90 12.08
CA GLY A 89 18.86 4.82 12.32
C GLY A 89 17.68 5.22 13.22
N LYS A 90 16.46 4.82 12.85
CA LYS A 90 15.21 5.04 13.60
C LYS A 90 14.50 3.75 14.03
N GLY A 91 15.16 2.60 13.87
CA GLY A 91 14.55 1.29 14.09
C GLY A 91 13.79 0.79 12.87
N GLU A 92 13.29 -0.44 12.93
CA GLU A 92 12.58 -1.12 11.82
C GLU A 92 13.34 -1.12 10.48
N GLY A 93 14.68 -1.03 10.53
CA GLY A 93 15.52 -1.01 9.34
C GLY A 93 15.47 0.34 8.60
N LYS A 94 14.89 1.38 9.20
CA LYS A 94 14.78 2.72 8.62
C LYS A 94 15.94 3.61 9.06
N TYR A 95 16.58 4.26 8.10
CA TYR A 95 17.64 5.23 8.29
C TYR A 95 17.20 6.54 7.66
N VAL A 96 17.29 7.64 8.39
CA VAL A 96 16.73 8.93 7.96
C VAL A 96 17.75 10.04 7.95
N ALA A 97 17.66 10.92 6.95
CA ALA A 97 18.39 12.18 6.89
C ALA A 97 17.41 13.31 6.64
N ASN A 98 17.68 14.49 7.20
CA ASN A 98 16.90 15.69 6.90
C ASN A 98 17.60 16.49 5.81
N ILE A 99 17.00 16.55 4.63
CA ILE A 99 17.51 17.29 3.47
C ILE A 99 16.90 18.69 3.46
N THR A 100 17.73 19.70 3.26
CA THR A 100 17.34 21.10 3.15
C THR A 100 17.53 21.60 1.72
N SER A 101 16.88 22.71 1.39
CA SER A 101 16.99 23.33 0.07
C SER A 101 18.44 23.78 -0.16
N GLY A 102 19.10 23.17 -1.15
CA GLY A 102 20.50 23.44 -1.50
C GLY A 102 21.48 22.31 -1.16
N ASP A 103 21.07 21.31 -0.37
CA ASP A 103 21.89 20.12 -0.11
C ASP A 103 22.06 19.24 -1.35
N LEU A 104 21.12 19.35 -2.29
CA LEU A 104 21.11 18.59 -3.53
C LEU A 104 21.14 19.52 -4.76
N GLY A 105 21.77 19.06 -5.84
CA GLY A 105 21.90 19.81 -7.08
C GLY A 105 21.60 18.97 -8.32
N TYR A 106 20.81 19.51 -9.25
CA TYR A 106 20.57 18.85 -10.53
C TYR A 106 21.88 18.65 -11.31
N GLY A 107 22.00 17.49 -11.96
CA GLY A 107 23.22 17.08 -12.66
C GLY A 107 24.33 16.56 -11.75
N THR A 108 24.18 16.65 -10.42
CA THR A 108 25.08 16.00 -9.45
C THR A 108 24.69 14.53 -9.31
N SER A 109 25.68 13.65 -9.27
CA SER A 109 25.47 12.21 -9.10
C SER A 109 25.69 11.77 -7.66
N TYR A 110 24.82 10.90 -7.17
CA TYR A 110 24.78 10.43 -5.80
C TYR A 110 24.93 8.91 -5.74
N MET A 111 25.69 8.43 -4.77
CA MET A 111 25.95 7.01 -4.52
C MET A 111 25.57 6.68 -3.08
N LEU A 112 24.80 5.61 -2.88
CA LEU A 112 24.51 5.09 -1.55
C LEU A 112 25.64 4.17 -1.10
N ARG A 113 26.09 4.35 0.14
CA ARG A 113 27.07 3.49 0.80
C ARG A 113 26.52 2.98 2.12
N VAL A 114 26.54 1.67 2.31
CA VAL A 114 26.05 0.99 3.52
C VAL A 114 27.12 0.06 4.06
N ILE A 115 27.45 0.17 5.35
CA ILE A 115 28.27 -0.80 6.07
C ILE A 115 27.34 -1.57 7.01
N ASP A 116 27.25 -2.89 6.83
CA ASP A 116 26.42 -3.75 7.68
C ASP A 116 27.10 -4.06 9.03
N ASN A 117 26.37 -4.71 9.93
CA ASN A 117 26.88 -5.10 11.25
C ASN A 117 28.04 -6.11 11.20
N LYS A 118 28.22 -6.80 10.07
CA LYS A 118 29.32 -7.75 9.83
C LYS A 118 30.56 -7.04 9.28
N GLY A 119 30.49 -5.73 9.03
CA GLY A 119 31.55 -4.92 8.44
C GLY A 119 31.60 -5.00 6.91
N ASP A 120 30.63 -5.64 6.27
CA ASP A 120 30.58 -5.73 4.81
C ASP A 120 30.10 -4.39 4.22
N VAL A 121 30.81 -3.92 3.21
CA VAL A 121 30.58 -2.64 2.55
C VAL A 121 29.82 -2.86 1.24
N TYR A 122 28.70 -2.13 1.10
CA TYR A 122 27.82 -2.13 -0.05
C TYR A 122 27.75 -0.73 -0.65
N GLU A 123 27.85 -0.66 -1.97
CA GLU A 123 27.81 0.60 -2.73
C GLU A 123 26.83 0.46 -3.89
N SER A 124 26.03 1.50 -4.12
CA SER A 124 25.22 1.59 -5.35
C SER A 124 26.05 2.09 -6.51
N ASP A 125 25.56 1.94 -7.73
CA ASP A 125 26.00 2.77 -8.84
C ASP A 125 25.64 4.24 -8.56
N TYR A 126 26.38 5.17 -9.17
CA TYR A 126 26.03 6.59 -9.14
C TYR A 126 24.70 6.83 -9.86
N GLN A 127 23.86 7.70 -9.29
CA GLN A 127 22.58 8.10 -9.86
C GLN A 127 22.54 9.62 -9.95
N THR A 128 22.40 10.15 -11.16
CA THR A 128 22.33 11.59 -11.39
C THR A 128 20.94 12.13 -11.04
N LEU A 129 20.89 13.16 -10.20
CA LEU A 129 19.65 13.84 -9.88
C LEU A 129 19.19 14.67 -11.08
N GLN A 130 18.13 14.22 -11.74
CA GLN A 130 17.48 14.94 -12.84
C GLN A 130 16.25 15.71 -12.34
N PRO A 131 15.93 16.88 -12.90
CA PRO A 131 14.65 17.54 -12.62
C PRO A 131 13.48 16.66 -13.10
N ALA A 132 12.33 16.75 -12.44
CA ALA A 132 11.10 16.18 -12.96
C ALA A 132 10.27 17.25 -13.69
N PRO A 133 9.73 16.94 -14.88
CA PRO A 133 8.87 17.89 -15.59
C PRO A 133 7.58 18.16 -14.79
N PRO A 134 6.92 19.31 -15.02
CA PRO A 134 5.66 19.62 -14.38
C PRO A 134 4.54 18.69 -14.85
N ILE A 135 3.67 18.26 -13.94
CA ILE A 135 2.45 17.52 -14.32
C ILE A 135 1.47 18.48 -15.02
N ASP A 136 1.16 18.24 -16.29
CA ASP A 136 0.26 19.06 -17.10
C ASP A 136 -1.15 19.08 -16.52
N SER A 137 -1.72 17.91 -16.26
CA SER A 137 -3.05 17.80 -15.65
C SER A 137 -3.29 16.43 -15.05
N LEU A 138 -4.19 16.40 -14.06
CA LEU A 138 -4.79 15.19 -13.54
C LEU A 138 -6.26 15.19 -13.90
N THR A 139 -6.80 14.04 -14.28
CA THR A 139 -8.22 13.88 -14.57
C THR A 139 -8.75 12.63 -13.87
N ALA A 140 -10.06 12.63 -13.62
CA ALA A 140 -10.76 11.48 -13.07
C ALA A 140 -12.02 11.22 -13.89
N SER A 141 -12.24 9.98 -14.28
CA SER A 141 -13.44 9.55 -14.99
C SER A 141 -14.20 8.53 -14.15
N TYR A 142 -15.50 8.75 -13.97
CA TYR A 142 -16.36 7.81 -13.28
C TYR A 142 -16.80 6.71 -14.25
N GLN A 143 -16.41 5.47 -13.99
CA GLN A 143 -16.61 4.34 -14.89
C GLN A 143 -16.68 3.00 -14.16
N SER A 144 -17.19 1.97 -14.85
CA SER A 144 -17.16 0.59 -14.36
C SER A 144 -15.86 -0.11 -14.77
N LYS A 145 -15.25 -0.87 -13.86
CA LYS A 145 -14.06 -1.70 -14.10
C LYS A 145 -14.37 -3.15 -13.75
N SER A 146 -14.43 -4.02 -14.76
CA SER A 146 -14.55 -5.47 -14.57
C SER A 146 -13.22 -6.09 -14.14
N THR A 147 -13.28 -7.02 -13.19
CA THR A 147 -12.16 -7.88 -12.78
C THR A 147 -12.60 -9.34 -12.85
N ALA A 148 -11.67 -10.30 -12.72
CA ALA A 148 -12.02 -11.71 -12.69
C ALA A 148 -13.00 -12.05 -11.54
N GLU A 149 -12.84 -11.38 -10.41
CA GLU A 149 -13.68 -11.52 -9.21
C GLU A 149 -15.01 -10.77 -9.31
N ASN A 150 -15.06 -9.72 -10.15
CA ASN A 150 -16.25 -8.88 -10.34
C ASN A 150 -16.53 -8.67 -11.84
N PRO A 151 -17.09 -9.67 -12.53
CA PRO A 151 -17.33 -9.62 -13.98
C PRO A 151 -18.29 -8.50 -14.36
N ASP A 152 -19.33 -8.28 -13.54
CA ASP A 152 -20.36 -7.25 -13.72
C ASP A 152 -19.81 -5.82 -13.58
N GLY A 153 -18.57 -5.69 -13.11
CA GLY A 153 -17.85 -4.43 -12.99
C GLY A 153 -18.08 -3.72 -11.67
N LEU A 154 -16.99 -3.20 -11.12
CA LEU A 154 -17.02 -2.31 -9.97
C LEU A 154 -17.15 -0.88 -10.48
N LYS A 155 -18.08 -0.10 -9.93
CA LYS A 155 -18.23 1.34 -10.19
C LYS A 155 -17.23 2.14 -9.35
N GLY A 156 -16.85 3.33 -9.84
CA GLY A 156 -15.79 4.12 -9.20
C GLY A 156 -15.05 5.07 -10.14
N TYR A 157 -14.04 5.75 -9.60
CA TYR A 157 -13.22 6.70 -10.34
C TYR A 157 -11.91 6.07 -10.82
N GLN A 158 -11.64 6.19 -12.11
CA GLN A 158 -10.32 5.97 -12.69
C GLN A 158 -9.58 7.30 -12.78
N PHE A 159 -8.38 7.35 -12.22
CA PHE A 159 -7.51 8.53 -12.30
C PHE A 159 -6.54 8.42 -13.47
N TYR A 160 -6.21 9.55 -14.06
CA TYR A 160 -5.27 9.67 -15.15
C TYR A 160 -4.32 10.84 -14.95
N VAL A 161 -3.10 10.71 -15.50
CA VAL A 161 -2.10 11.78 -15.56
C VAL A 161 -1.81 12.12 -17.02
N ASN A 162 -1.62 13.42 -17.26
CA ASN A 162 -1.02 13.95 -18.47
C ASN A 162 0.26 14.67 -18.06
N THR A 163 1.37 14.35 -18.74
CA THR A 163 2.67 14.98 -18.51
C THR A 163 3.41 15.14 -19.84
N SER A 164 4.28 16.14 -19.90
CA SER A 164 5.14 16.37 -21.05
C SER A 164 6.45 17.03 -20.64
N ASP A 165 7.52 16.72 -21.36
CA ASP A 165 8.81 17.42 -21.25
C ASP A 165 9.23 17.94 -22.64
N PRO A 166 8.90 19.19 -23.00
CA PRO A 166 9.32 19.76 -24.27
C PRO A 166 10.84 19.80 -24.49
N SER A 167 11.65 19.65 -23.43
CA SER A 167 13.10 19.59 -23.54
C SER A 167 13.62 18.20 -23.92
N GLY A 168 12.77 17.16 -23.83
CA GLY A 168 13.10 15.77 -24.13
C GLY A 168 14.15 15.16 -23.22
N LYS A 169 14.37 15.74 -22.02
CA LYS A 169 15.41 15.29 -21.09
C LYS A 169 14.91 14.16 -20.18
N THR A 170 13.60 14.03 -20.01
CA THR A 170 12.97 13.03 -19.12
C THR A 170 12.11 12.05 -19.91
N GLN A 171 12.70 10.97 -20.39
CA GLN A 171 11.96 9.98 -21.19
C GLN A 171 11.38 8.81 -20.38
N TYR A 172 11.61 8.79 -19.08
CA TYR A 172 11.19 7.71 -18.19
C TYR A 172 10.57 8.27 -16.92
N TYR A 173 9.40 7.76 -16.60
CA TYR A 173 8.53 8.31 -15.59
C TYR A 173 8.12 7.24 -14.60
N ARG A 174 7.98 7.64 -13.34
CA ARG A 174 7.30 6.86 -12.31
C ARG A 174 6.35 7.74 -11.53
N TRP A 175 5.23 7.15 -11.10
CA TRP A 175 4.29 7.81 -10.21
C TRP A 175 4.12 7.06 -8.90
N SER A 176 4.02 7.83 -7.81
CA SER A 176 3.44 7.39 -6.56
C SER A 176 2.29 8.32 -6.19
N MET A 177 1.34 7.80 -5.42
CA MET A 177 0.15 8.57 -5.06
C MET A 177 -0.16 8.45 -3.58
N GLN A 178 -0.61 9.57 -3.01
CA GLN A 178 -1.17 9.63 -1.68
C GLN A 178 -2.64 10.04 -1.79
N GLU A 179 -3.52 9.21 -1.25
CA GLU A 179 -4.94 9.48 -1.20
C GLU A 179 -5.34 10.11 0.13
N THR A 180 -6.38 10.93 0.11
CA THR A 180 -7.02 11.43 1.32
C THR A 180 -8.51 11.53 1.09
N TRP A 181 -9.31 10.99 2.00
CA TRP A 181 -10.78 11.07 1.89
C TRP A 181 -11.41 11.49 3.21
N GLU A 182 -12.54 12.18 3.07
CA GLU A 182 -13.41 12.52 4.18
C GLU A 182 -14.40 11.38 4.43
N TYR A 183 -14.58 11.02 5.69
CA TYR A 183 -15.54 10.01 6.12
C TYR A 183 -16.17 10.41 7.44
N HIS A 184 -17.43 10.00 7.64
CA HIS A 184 -18.18 10.34 8.83
C HIS A 184 -18.49 9.10 9.68
N SER A 185 -18.67 9.29 11.00
CA SER A 185 -19.24 8.25 11.85
C SER A 185 -20.75 8.08 11.55
N PRO A 186 -21.24 6.84 11.35
CA PRO A 186 -22.66 6.63 11.04
C PRO A 186 -23.63 7.05 12.15
N TYR A 187 -23.20 6.98 13.41
CA TYR A 187 -24.08 7.20 14.56
C TYR A 187 -23.60 8.35 15.44
N THR A 188 -24.56 9.13 15.93
CA THR A 188 -24.33 10.11 17.00
C THR A 188 -24.55 9.43 18.35
N VAL A 189 -23.56 9.54 19.25
CA VAL A 189 -23.66 8.98 20.60
C VAL A 189 -24.73 9.72 21.40
N ALA A 190 -25.50 8.97 22.17
CA ALA A 190 -26.54 9.48 23.06
C ALA A 190 -26.37 9.01 24.52
N ALA A 191 -25.62 7.92 24.74
CA ALA A 191 -25.26 7.45 26.08
C ALA A 191 -23.94 6.67 26.05
N MET A 192 -23.28 6.59 27.20
CA MET A 192 -22.03 5.86 27.40
C MET A 192 -22.13 4.99 28.66
N TRP A 193 -21.52 3.80 28.61
CA TRP A 193 -21.33 2.93 29.76
C TRP A 193 -19.84 2.62 29.97
N ASP A 194 -19.34 2.87 31.19
CA ASP A 194 -17.96 2.60 31.62
C ASP A 194 -17.89 1.87 32.97
N GLY A 195 -18.99 1.18 33.32
CA GLY A 195 -19.27 0.71 34.67
C GLY A 195 -20.28 1.60 35.40
N THR A 196 -20.47 2.83 34.92
CA THR A 196 -21.59 3.71 35.26
C THR A 196 -22.33 4.14 33.99
N LEU A 197 -23.64 4.33 34.08
CA LEU A 197 -24.45 4.80 32.95
C LEU A 197 -24.42 6.33 32.88
N HIS A 198 -23.92 6.86 31.76
CA HIS A 198 -23.94 8.27 31.43
C HIS A 198 -24.98 8.52 30.34
N LEU A 199 -26.10 9.14 30.70
CA LEU A 199 -27.14 9.55 29.77
C LEU A 199 -26.82 10.92 29.15
N ASN A 200 -27.31 11.16 27.93
CA ASN A 200 -27.08 12.40 27.18
C ASN A 200 -25.58 12.70 26.94
N TYR A 201 -24.80 11.64 26.81
CA TYR A 201 -23.37 11.74 26.56
C TYR A 201 -23.12 12.27 25.14
N HIS A 202 -22.14 13.15 25.02
CA HIS A 202 -21.62 13.67 23.75
C HIS A 202 -20.11 13.80 23.85
N PHE A 203 -19.42 13.74 22.71
CA PHE A 203 -17.99 14.00 22.67
C PHE A 203 -17.73 15.52 22.77
N GLU A 204 -16.71 15.90 23.54
CA GLU A 204 -16.28 17.30 23.66
C GLU A 204 -15.72 17.86 22.34
N ASN A 205 -15.03 17.00 21.58
CA ASN A 205 -14.46 17.33 20.28
C ASN A 205 -15.24 16.64 19.16
N ASN A 206 -15.17 17.19 17.95
CA ASN A 206 -15.76 16.55 16.77
C ASN A 206 -15.13 15.16 16.55
N ARG A 207 -15.94 14.11 16.68
CA ARG A 207 -15.60 12.71 16.35
C ARG A 207 -16.50 12.14 15.25
N THR A 208 -17.26 13.01 14.60
CA THR A 208 -18.12 12.66 13.48
C THR A 208 -17.36 12.75 12.17
N THR A 209 -16.69 13.87 11.90
CA THR A 209 -15.98 14.10 10.63
C THR A 209 -14.49 13.84 10.78
N CYS A 210 -13.95 12.93 9.99
CA CYS A 210 -12.52 12.65 9.94
C CYS A 210 -12.00 12.58 8.50
N TRP A 211 -10.67 12.68 8.39
CA TRP A 211 -9.91 12.46 7.17
C TRP A 211 -8.92 11.31 7.37
N MET A 212 -8.83 10.43 6.37
CA MET A 212 -7.82 9.38 6.33
C MET A 212 -6.88 9.64 5.17
N THR A 213 -5.58 9.64 5.44
CA THR A 213 -4.53 9.76 4.42
C THR A 213 -3.78 8.43 4.34
N LYS A 214 -3.61 7.90 3.13
CA LYS A 214 -2.85 6.66 2.88
C LYS A 214 -2.00 6.80 1.61
N GLU A 215 -0.92 6.04 1.56
CA GLU A 215 -0.23 5.79 0.29
C GLU A 215 -1.03 4.79 -0.54
N VAL A 216 -1.12 5.05 -1.83
CA VAL A 216 -1.76 4.15 -2.79
C VAL A 216 -0.76 3.06 -3.15
N PRO A 217 -1.08 1.78 -2.89
CA PRO A 217 -0.19 0.69 -3.26
C PRO A 217 -0.14 0.54 -4.79
N GLY A 218 1.05 0.23 -5.31
CA GLY A 218 1.27 -0.01 -6.73
C GLY A 218 2.55 0.65 -7.23
N ILE A 219 2.99 0.17 -8.38
CA ILE A 219 4.10 0.75 -9.14
C ILE A 219 3.51 1.15 -10.48
N TYR A 220 3.77 2.39 -10.89
CA TYR A 220 3.27 2.94 -12.15
C TYR A 220 4.46 3.53 -12.89
N THR A 221 4.84 2.93 -14.01
CA THR A 221 5.95 3.40 -14.85
C THR A 221 5.54 3.58 -16.29
N ALA A 222 6.12 4.57 -16.96
CA ALA A 222 5.95 4.76 -18.40
C ALA A 222 7.20 5.35 -19.03
N THR A 223 7.31 5.20 -20.35
CA THR A 223 8.40 5.79 -21.12
C THR A 223 7.86 6.43 -22.39
N THR A 224 8.50 7.53 -22.79
CA THR A 224 8.29 8.24 -24.07
C THR A 224 9.42 8.00 -25.05
N ARG A 225 10.41 7.16 -24.71
CA ARG A 225 11.60 6.87 -25.55
C ARG A 225 11.23 6.48 -26.99
N ASP A 226 10.17 5.68 -27.12
CA ASP A 226 9.70 5.14 -28.40
C ASP A 226 8.58 5.99 -29.03
N LEU A 227 8.32 7.19 -28.48
CA LEU A 227 7.34 8.16 -29.00
C LEU A 227 8.04 9.30 -29.75
N ALA A 228 7.34 9.90 -30.71
CA ALA A 228 7.87 11.03 -31.48
C ALA A 228 8.04 12.31 -30.63
N GLU A 229 7.24 12.45 -29.58
CA GLU A 229 7.27 13.57 -28.65
C GLU A 229 7.27 13.04 -27.22
N ASP A 230 7.92 13.77 -26.31
CA ASP A 230 7.94 13.45 -24.88
C ASP A 230 6.64 13.90 -24.21
N VAL A 231 5.55 13.21 -24.56
CA VAL A 231 4.19 13.56 -24.18
C VAL A 231 3.42 12.28 -23.84
N LEU A 232 2.96 12.17 -22.59
CA LEU A 232 2.05 11.13 -22.15
C LEU A 232 0.67 11.72 -21.88
N LYS A 233 -0.34 11.22 -22.61
CA LYS A 233 -1.74 11.64 -22.45
C LYS A 233 -2.59 10.50 -21.89
N ASN A 234 -3.41 10.83 -20.90
CA ASN A 234 -4.35 9.93 -20.24
C ASN A 234 -3.70 8.62 -19.78
N TYR A 235 -2.50 8.69 -19.21
CA TYR A 235 -1.87 7.52 -18.61
C TYR A 235 -2.66 7.09 -17.37
N LYS A 236 -3.05 5.82 -17.30
CA LYS A 236 -3.92 5.29 -16.23
C LYS A 236 -3.15 5.13 -14.92
N LEU A 237 -3.64 5.77 -13.87
CA LEU A 237 -3.18 5.58 -12.50
C LEU A 237 -4.11 4.63 -11.73
N ASN A 238 -4.26 4.85 -10.43
CA ASN A 238 -5.09 4.02 -9.58
C ASN A 238 -6.59 4.16 -9.88
N TYR A 239 -7.32 3.11 -9.52
CA TYR A 239 -8.78 3.04 -9.58
C TYR A 239 -9.33 2.96 -8.16
N VAL A 240 -10.36 3.74 -7.86
CA VAL A 240 -11.03 3.75 -6.55
C VAL A 240 -12.48 3.34 -6.75
N SER A 241 -12.88 2.22 -6.15
CA SER A 241 -14.24 1.68 -6.30
C SER A 241 -15.19 2.20 -5.22
N THR A 242 -16.49 2.06 -5.45
CA THR A 242 -17.56 2.34 -4.48
C THR A 242 -17.73 1.24 -3.42
N GLN A 243 -16.84 0.24 -3.37
CA GLN A 243 -16.87 -0.86 -2.38
C GLN A 243 -16.33 -0.46 -1.00
N SER A 244 -15.96 0.80 -0.82
CA SER A 244 -15.54 1.38 0.46
C SER A 244 -16.05 2.81 0.55
N ASP A 245 -16.19 3.32 1.77
CA ASP A 245 -16.73 4.65 2.04
C ASP A 245 -15.83 5.82 1.58
N ARG A 246 -14.70 5.50 0.95
CA ARG A 246 -13.72 6.44 0.39
C ARG A 246 -14.30 7.47 -0.58
N LEU A 247 -15.36 7.10 -1.29
CA LEU A 247 -16.03 7.96 -2.28
C LEU A 247 -17.38 8.49 -1.79
N MET A 248 -17.69 8.35 -0.50
CA MET A 248 -18.99 8.75 0.05
C MET A 248 -19.16 10.28 0.12
N TRP A 249 -18.08 11.00 0.42
CA TRP A 249 -18.11 12.45 0.62
C TRP A 249 -17.21 13.18 -0.37
N ARG A 250 -15.91 13.26 -0.06
CA ARG A 250 -14.95 13.96 -0.90
C ARG A 250 -13.62 13.23 -0.85
N TYR A 251 -12.98 13.14 -2.00
CA TYR A 251 -11.76 12.37 -2.19
C TYR A 251 -10.69 13.23 -2.87
N SER A 252 -9.46 13.09 -2.41
CA SER A 252 -8.29 13.76 -2.96
C SER A 252 -7.20 12.76 -3.32
N LEU A 253 -6.51 13.02 -4.42
CA LEU A 253 -5.33 12.28 -4.85
C LEU A 253 -4.19 13.27 -5.06
N LEU A 254 -3.09 13.11 -4.33
CA LEU A 254 -1.81 13.74 -4.61
C LEU A 254 -0.98 12.78 -5.45
N VAL A 255 -0.64 13.18 -6.67
CA VAL A 255 0.25 12.44 -7.56
C VAL A 255 1.64 13.06 -7.47
N ARG A 256 2.65 12.21 -7.27
CA ARG A 256 4.07 12.53 -7.25
C ARG A 256 4.70 11.87 -8.47
N GLU A 257 5.28 12.67 -9.35
CA GLU A 257 5.94 12.24 -10.58
C GLU A 257 7.45 12.34 -10.41
N TYR A 258 8.13 11.26 -10.77
CA TYR A 258 9.57 11.08 -10.64
C TYR A 258 10.18 10.94 -12.03
N SER A 259 11.25 11.68 -12.29
CA SER A 259 12.10 11.48 -13.46
C SER A 259 13.08 10.34 -13.21
N LEU A 260 13.08 9.33 -14.08
CA LEU A 260 13.93 8.15 -13.94
C LEU A 260 15.07 8.15 -14.97
N SER A 261 16.19 7.54 -14.59
CA SER A 261 17.16 7.05 -15.58
C SER A 261 16.61 5.80 -16.28
N ALA A 262 17.24 5.39 -17.38
CA ALA A 262 16.87 4.16 -18.08
C ALA A 262 17.00 2.93 -17.17
N GLU A 263 18.07 2.84 -16.38
CA GLU A 263 18.34 1.74 -15.45
C GLU A 263 17.31 1.69 -14.32
N ALA A 264 16.96 2.86 -13.77
CA ALA A 264 15.91 2.95 -12.76
C ALA A 264 14.54 2.54 -13.33
N TYR A 265 14.24 2.94 -14.57
CA TYR A 265 13.03 2.52 -15.26
C TYR A 265 12.96 1.00 -15.43
N GLU A 266 14.02 0.35 -15.92
CA GLU A 266 14.04 -1.10 -16.08
C GLU A 266 13.82 -1.83 -14.75
N PHE A 267 14.42 -1.34 -13.65
CA PHE A 267 14.20 -1.88 -12.32
C PHE A 267 12.73 -1.77 -11.89
N TRP A 268 12.14 -0.56 -11.94
CA TRP A 268 10.77 -0.31 -11.48
C TRP A 268 9.72 -0.96 -12.39
N ASN A 269 9.91 -0.92 -13.71
CA ASN A 269 9.04 -1.58 -14.68
C ASN A 269 9.10 -3.11 -14.54
N GLY A 270 10.27 -3.68 -14.24
CA GLY A 270 10.41 -5.08 -13.89
C GLY A 270 9.57 -5.45 -12.66
N LEU A 271 9.65 -4.65 -11.60
CA LEU A 271 8.86 -4.87 -10.37
C LEU A 271 7.36 -4.70 -10.61
N GLU A 272 6.97 -3.71 -11.41
CA GLU A 272 5.57 -3.49 -11.82
C GLU A 272 5.02 -4.73 -12.53
N LYS A 273 5.74 -5.25 -13.53
CA LYS A 273 5.33 -6.45 -14.29
C LYS A 273 5.23 -7.68 -13.41
N GLN A 274 6.19 -7.92 -12.51
CA GLN A 274 6.16 -9.07 -11.60
C GLN A 274 4.98 -8.99 -10.62
N THR A 275 4.67 -7.78 -10.12
CA THR A 275 3.55 -7.58 -9.20
C THR A 275 2.19 -7.76 -9.91
N GLN A 276 2.08 -7.32 -11.16
CA GLN A 276 0.86 -7.45 -11.96
C GLN A 276 0.61 -8.87 -12.48
N GLN A 277 1.65 -9.70 -12.62
CA GLN A 277 1.56 -11.08 -13.12
C GLN A 277 1.28 -12.14 -12.04
N THR A 278 1.22 -11.74 -10.77
CA THR A 278 0.89 -12.65 -9.66
C THR A 278 -0.63 -12.79 -9.54
N GLY A 279 -1.18 -14.01 -9.68
CA GLY A 279 -2.61 -14.31 -9.51
C GLY A 279 -3.34 -14.93 -10.72
N GLY A 280 -2.65 -15.29 -11.79
CA GLY A 280 -3.24 -15.94 -12.98
C GLY A 280 -2.96 -17.45 -13.08
N LEU A 281 -3.73 -18.20 -13.90
CA LEU A 281 -3.44 -19.61 -14.21
C LEU A 281 -2.14 -19.83 -15.02
N PHE A 282 -1.52 -18.75 -15.50
CA PHE A 282 -0.33 -18.75 -16.36
C PHE A 282 0.72 -17.76 -15.82
N GLU A 283 1.13 -17.94 -14.56
CA GLU A 283 2.23 -17.15 -13.99
C GLU A 283 3.55 -17.47 -14.69
N SER A 284 4.24 -16.45 -15.18
CA SER A 284 5.64 -16.53 -15.58
C SER A 284 6.49 -16.77 -14.34
N GLN A 285 7.51 -17.62 -14.45
CA GLN A 285 8.46 -17.80 -13.35
C GLN A 285 9.12 -16.46 -13.03
N PRO A 286 9.04 -15.96 -11.79
CA PRO A 286 9.64 -14.68 -11.45
C PRO A 286 11.15 -14.75 -11.65
N TYR A 287 11.68 -13.83 -12.45
CA TYR A 287 13.13 -13.67 -12.64
C TYR A 287 13.67 -12.69 -11.59
N MET A 288 14.95 -12.85 -11.24
CA MET A 288 15.59 -11.91 -10.32
C MET A 288 15.78 -10.56 -11.00
N ILE A 289 15.11 -9.54 -10.48
CA ILE A 289 15.35 -8.14 -10.86
C ILE A 289 16.64 -7.71 -10.15
N ARG A 290 17.71 -7.50 -10.94
CA ARG A 290 18.99 -7.04 -10.41
C ARG A 290 18.90 -5.56 -10.06
N GLY A 291 19.36 -5.24 -8.86
CA GLY A 291 19.55 -3.89 -8.38
C GLY A 291 20.80 -3.22 -8.95
N ASN A 292 21.04 -1.98 -8.50
CA ASN A 292 22.28 -1.26 -8.76
C ASN A 292 23.24 -1.27 -7.56
N LEU A 293 23.08 -2.21 -6.62
CA LEU A 293 23.93 -2.32 -5.43
C LEU A 293 24.91 -3.48 -5.58
N THR A 294 26.14 -3.29 -5.09
CA THR A 294 27.19 -4.32 -5.08
C THR A 294 27.91 -4.35 -3.73
N CYS A 295 28.38 -5.54 -3.32
CA CYS A 295 29.23 -5.67 -2.15
C CYS A 295 30.70 -5.52 -2.56
N VAL A 296 31.30 -4.36 -2.29
CA VAL A 296 32.69 -4.06 -2.67
C VAL A 296 33.70 -4.75 -1.77
N SER A 297 33.32 -5.09 -0.55
CA SER A 297 34.18 -5.80 0.42
C SER A 297 34.33 -7.30 0.13
N LYS A 298 33.33 -7.94 -0.50
CA LYS A 298 33.30 -9.37 -0.80
C LYS A 298 32.69 -9.60 -2.20
N PRO A 299 33.53 -9.59 -3.26
CA PRO A 299 33.10 -9.84 -4.62
C PRO A 299 32.34 -11.19 -4.72
N GLY A 300 31.10 -11.15 -5.23
CA GLY A 300 30.23 -12.32 -5.34
C GLY A 300 29.16 -12.44 -4.25
N LYS A 301 29.21 -11.63 -3.18
CA LYS A 301 28.09 -11.53 -2.23
C LYS A 301 26.93 -10.77 -2.90
N VAL A 302 25.77 -11.42 -2.99
CA VAL A 302 24.56 -10.84 -3.58
C VAL A 302 23.91 -9.85 -2.61
N VAL A 303 23.43 -8.74 -3.14
CA VAL A 303 22.59 -7.73 -2.46
C VAL A 303 21.42 -7.40 -3.36
N LEU A 304 20.27 -7.13 -2.77
CA LEU A 304 19.03 -6.81 -3.47
C LEU A 304 18.60 -5.36 -3.19
N GLY A 305 17.67 -4.88 -4.02
CA GLY A 305 17.09 -3.56 -3.92
C GLY A 305 17.77 -2.54 -4.84
N TYR A 306 17.40 -1.27 -4.71
CA TYR A 306 17.83 -0.22 -5.64
C TYR A 306 17.89 1.11 -4.93
N PHE A 307 18.92 1.88 -5.23
CA PHE A 307 19.04 3.28 -4.85
C PHE A 307 18.84 4.17 -6.06
N SER A 308 17.99 5.19 -5.96
CA SER A 308 17.72 6.14 -7.04
C SER A 308 17.84 7.58 -6.56
N ALA A 309 18.29 8.50 -7.42
CA ALA A 309 18.16 9.94 -7.22
C ALA A 309 17.21 10.50 -8.28
N SER A 310 16.19 11.26 -7.87
CA SER A 310 15.13 11.71 -8.78
C SER A 310 14.49 13.01 -8.31
N GLY A 311 14.28 13.95 -9.23
CA GLY A 311 13.46 15.13 -8.97
C GLY A 311 11.99 14.75 -8.84
N VAL A 312 11.22 15.57 -8.14
CA VAL A 312 9.80 15.30 -7.88
C VAL A 312 8.90 16.47 -8.24
N SER A 313 7.94 16.20 -9.13
CA SER A 313 6.84 17.09 -9.45
C SER A 313 5.55 16.58 -8.79
N LYS A 314 4.68 17.49 -8.35
CA LYS A 314 3.47 17.12 -7.59
C LYS A 314 2.25 17.87 -8.06
N LYS A 315 1.13 17.17 -8.17
CA LYS A 315 -0.17 17.77 -8.46
C LYS A 315 -1.27 17.05 -7.69
N ARG A 316 -2.27 17.82 -7.24
CA ARG A 316 -3.40 17.29 -6.47
C ARG A 316 -4.70 17.50 -7.25
N ILE A 317 -5.56 16.48 -7.24
CA ILE A 317 -6.93 16.54 -7.74
C ILE A 317 -7.92 16.23 -6.61
N PHE A 318 -9.11 16.81 -6.70
CA PHE A 318 -10.25 16.48 -5.85
C PHE A 318 -11.39 15.96 -6.73
N VAL A 319 -12.11 14.97 -6.23
CA VAL A 319 -13.37 14.50 -6.80
C VAL A 319 -14.46 14.56 -5.73
N GLY A 320 -15.68 14.86 -6.18
CA GLY A 320 -16.87 14.83 -5.33
C GLY A 320 -17.30 13.41 -4.96
N PRO A 321 -18.45 13.28 -4.29
CA PRO A 321 -18.99 11.98 -3.94
C PRO A 321 -19.33 11.19 -5.21
N ALA A 322 -19.25 9.87 -5.12
CA ALA A 322 -19.68 9.02 -6.22
C ALA A 322 -21.19 9.24 -6.49
N PRO A 323 -21.60 9.22 -7.78
CA PRO A 323 -23.01 9.36 -8.14
C PRO A 323 -23.85 8.11 -7.80
N ASP A 324 -23.22 6.94 -7.65
CA ASP A 324 -23.89 5.71 -7.21
C ASP A 324 -23.71 5.48 -5.70
N PRO A 325 -24.58 4.68 -5.06
CA PRO A 325 -24.42 4.29 -3.67
C PRO A 325 -23.04 3.69 -3.38
N VAL A 326 -22.45 4.15 -2.29
CA VAL A 326 -21.16 3.70 -1.78
C VAL A 326 -21.39 2.72 -0.64
N ARG A 327 -20.57 1.67 -0.58
CA ARG A 327 -20.61 0.71 0.53
C ARG A 327 -20.08 1.36 1.80
N GLU A 328 -20.98 1.56 2.74
CA GLU A 328 -20.66 2.08 4.07
C GLU A 328 -19.97 1.03 4.96
N ILE A 329 -19.39 1.50 6.06
CA ILE A 329 -18.86 0.61 7.09
C ILE A 329 -19.98 -0.21 7.72
N PHE A 330 -19.70 -1.48 8.02
CA PHE A 330 -20.66 -2.32 8.71
C PHE A 330 -20.60 -2.05 10.22
N CYS A 331 -21.73 -1.62 10.77
CA CYS A 331 -21.91 -1.36 12.19
C CYS A 331 -22.86 -2.38 12.80
N SER A 332 -22.30 -3.44 13.38
CA SER A 332 -23.09 -4.41 14.16
C SER A 332 -23.64 -3.72 15.40
N SER A 333 -24.92 -3.92 15.65
CA SER A 333 -25.67 -3.16 16.65
C SER A 333 -26.54 -4.10 17.48
N ASP A 334 -26.45 -3.98 18.80
CA ASP A 334 -27.18 -4.79 19.76
C ASP A 334 -28.13 -3.93 20.58
N THR A 335 -29.38 -4.37 20.73
CA THR A 335 -30.39 -3.62 21.49
C THR A 335 -30.15 -3.78 22.98
N ILE A 336 -30.12 -2.65 23.70
CA ILE A 336 -29.97 -2.60 25.16
C ILE A 336 -31.36 -2.46 25.79
N LYS A 337 -31.83 -3.52 26.46
CA LYS A 337 -33.13 -3.60 27.14
C LYS A 337 -33.00 -3.29 28.63
N SER A 338 -31.92 -3.71 29.28
CA SER A 338 -31.69 -3.48 30.71
C SER A 338 -30.21 -3.29 31.04
N ILE A 339 -29.91 -2.46 32.05
CA ILE A 339 -28.53 -2.28 32.52
C ILE A 339 -27.97 -3.60 33.06
N ARG A 340 -28.79 -4.35 33.81
CA ARG A 340 -28.39 -5.58 34.49
C ARG A 340 -28.03 -6.70 33.52
N ASP A 341 -28.86 -6.91 32.51
CA ASP A 341 -28.74 -8.09 31.64
C ASP A 341 -27.87 -7.80 30.42
N ASP A 342 -27.80 -6.55 29.96
CA ASP A 342 -27.09 -6.22 28.73
C ASP A 342 -25.78 -5.43 28.96
N LEU A 343 -25.72 -4.53 29.96
CA LEU A 343 -24.52 -3.67 30.16
C LEU A 343 -23.56 -4.18 31.23
N MET A 344 -24.07 -4.65 32.38
CA MET A 344 -23.23 -5.19 33.47
C MET A 344 -22.36 -6.39 33.07
N PRO A 345 -22.74 -7.27 32.12
CA PRO A 345 -21.89 -8.37 31.69
C PRO A 345 -20.67 -7.96 30.84
N TYR A 346 -20.62 -6.74 30.29
CA TYR A 346 -19.45 -6.31 29.51
C TYR A 346 -18.20 -6.25 30.41
N PRO A 347 -17.07 -6.84 29.98
CA PRO A 347 -15.84 -6.74 30.74
C PRO A 347 -15.32 -5.30 30.70
N SER A 348 -14.59 -4.88 31.74
CA SER A 348 -14.00 -3.53 31.81
C SER A 348 -13.05 -3.23 30.64
N SER A 349 -12.46 -4.26 30.03
CA SER A 349 -11.65 -4.14 28.81
C SER A 349 -12.42 -3.67 27.58
N SER A 350 -13.75 -3.80 27.57
CA SER A 350 -14.62 -3.37 26.48
C SER A 350 -15.17 -1.95 26.68
N TYR A 351 -14.87 -1.32 27.81
CA TYR A 351 -15.29 0.05 28.08
C TYR A 351 -14.43 1.06 27.29
N PRO A 352 -15.00 2.22 26.91
CA PRO A 352 -16.42 2.59 27.03
C PRO A 352 -17.32 1.93 25.97
N VAL A 353 -18.56 1.62 26.34
CA VAL A 353 -19.60 1.16 25.40
C VAL A 353 -20.48 2.35 25.02
N TYR A 354 -20.54 2.69 23.73
CA TYR A 354 -21.35 3.78 23.21
C TYR A 354 -22.71 3.28 22.72
N MET A 355 -23.73 4.10 22.96
CA MET A 355 -25.11 3.81 22.57
C MET A 355 -25.73 5.00 21.84
N TYR A 356 -26.59 4.72 20.85
CA TYR A 356 -27.47 5.70 20.21
C TYR A 356 -28.94 5.35 20.45
N ASN A 357 -29.80 6.32 20.18
CA ASN A 357 -31.24 6.10 20.18
C ASN A 357 -31.68 5.66 18.78
N PHE A 358 -32.38 4.53 18.70
CA PHE A 358 -32.98 4.03 17.46
C PHE A 358 -34.50 4.08 17.58
N ILE A 359 -35.17 4.60 16.54
CA ILE A 359 -36.63 4.72 16.50
C ILE A 359 -37.17 3.51 15.74
N LEU A 360 -37.92 2.66 16.44
CA LEU A 360 -38.59 1.51 15.84
C LEU A 360 -39.74 1.95 14.93
N PRO A 361 -40.19 1.10 13.98
CA PRO A 361 -41.37 1.40 13.15
C PRO A 361 -42.65 1.71 13.96
N SER A 362 -42.74 1.22 15.21
CA SER A 362 -43.82 1.53 16.14
C SER A 362 -43.77 2.95 16.73
N GLY A 363 -42.70 3.71 16.48
CA GLY A 363 -42.41 4.99 17.11
C GLY A 363 -41.72 4.89 18.48
N ALA A 364 -41.54 3.69 19.02
CA ALA A 364 -40.82 3.49 20.27
C ALA A 364 -39.31 3.75 20.10
N ILE A 365 -38.71 4.44 21.06
CA ILE A 365 -37.26 4.70 21.08
C ILE A 365 -36.58 3.62 21.92
N VAL A 366 -35.60 2.94 21.33
CA VAL A 366 -34.75 1.95 22.02
C VAL A 366 -33.30 2.42 22.03
N LYS A 367 -32.54 2.02 23.04
CA LYS A 367 -31.08 2.22 23.07
C LYS A 367 -30.41 1.05 22.38
N VAL A 368 -29.43 1.36 21.55
CA VAL A 368 -28.68 0.37 20.79
C VAL A 368 -27.20 0.65 20.97
N ALA A 369 -26.44 -0.36 21.37
CA ALA A 369 -25.00 -0.31 21.44
C ALA A 369 -24.40 -0.75 20.10
N SER A 370 -23.28 -0.16 19.71
CA SER A 370 -22.54 -0.57 18.52
C SER A 370 -21.03 -0.45 18.78
N ASN A 371 -20.23 -0.91 17.83
CA ASN A 371 -18.78 -0.77 17.91
C ASN A 371 -18.38 0.71 17.99
N GLN A 372 -17.36 1.05 18.80
CA GLN A 372 -16.90 2.42 18.97
C GLN A 372 -16.58 3.13 17.65
N GLN A 373 -16.08 2.41 16.64
CA GLN A 373 -15.78 2.97 15.31
C GLN A 373 -17.00 3.57 14.57
N CYS A 374 -18.21 3.20 15.00
CA CYS A 374 -19.47 3.67 14.44
C CYS A 374 -19.91 5.03 15.02
N PHE A 375 -19.30 5.45 16.12
CA PHE A 375 -19.56 6.73 16.79
C PHE A 375 -18.35 7.66 16.71
N ASP A 376 -17.15 7.09 16.75
CA ASP A 376 -15.88 7.78 16.81
C ASP A 376 -15.05 7.48 15.56
N CYS A 377 -15.00 8.45 14.65
CA CYS A 377 -14.26 8.34 13.40
C CYS A 377 -12.74 8.17 13.62
N LEU A 378 -12.19 8.57 14.77
CA LEU A 378 -10.75 8.43 15.10
C LEU A 378 -10.36 6.96 15.34
N LYS A 379 -11.31 6.13 15.80
CA LYS A 379 -11.08 4.69 16.00
C LYS A 379 -10.83 3.93 14.69
N ARG A 380 -11.13 4.56 13.55
CA ARG A 380 -10.88 4.02 12.22
C ARG A 380 -9.45 4.31 11.71
N GLY A 381 -8.67 5.11 12.45
CA GLY A 381 -7.27 5.42 12.14
C GLY A 381 -7.03 6.74 11.39
N GLY A 382 -8.08 7.54 11.16
CA GLY A 382 -7.94 8.89 10.62
C GLY A 382 -7.82 9.97 11.69
N THR A 383 -7.85 11.22 11.26
CA THR A 383 -7.75 12.42 12.11
C THR A 383 -8.97 13.31 11.95
N ASN A 384 -9.39 13.98 13.01
CA ASN A 384 -10.43 15.01 12.99
C ASN A 384 -9.86 16.42 12.68
N VAL A 385 -8.57 16.52 12.39
CA VAL A 385 -7.92 17.75 11.94
C VAL A 385 -8.01 17.82 10.42
N ARG A 386 -8.79 18.79 9.92
CA ARG A 386 -8.92 19.03 8.47
C ARG A 386 -7.55 19.33 7.86
N PRO A 387 -7.09 18.59 6.83
CA PRO A 387 -5.84 18.89 6.16
C PRO A 387 -5.85 20.31 5.57
N SER A 388 -4.73 21.02 5.65
CA SER A 388 -4.62 22.41 5.17
C SER A 388 -4.88 22.56 3.66
N TYR A 389 -4.58 21.52 2.88
CA TYR A 389 -4.85 21.47 1.44
C TYR A 389 -6.29 21.06 1.10
N TRP A 390 -7.12 20.67 2.08
CA TRP A 390 -8.46 20.16 1.84
C TRP A 390 -9.40 21.29 1.41
N GLN A 391 -9.80 21.31 0.14
CA GLN A 391 -10.66 22.32 -0.45
C GLN A 391 -12.11 21.91 -0.41
#